data_AF-Q2SI38-F1
#
_entry.id   AF-Q2SI38-F1
#
_cell.length_a   1.000
_cell.length_b   1.000
_cell.length_c   1.000
_cell.angle_alpha   90.00
_cell.angle_beta   90.00
_cell.angle_gamma   90.00
#
_symmetry.space_group_name_H-M   'P 1'
#
loop_
_entity.id
_entity.type
_entity.pdbx_description
1 polymer ?
#
loop_
_entity_poly.entity_id
_entity_poly.type
_entity_poly.pdbx_seq_one_letter_code
_entity_poly.pdbx_strand_id
1 'polypeptide(L)'
;MNSSKTVQSKTYKQCLAVAALLSALFTLAGCKDLEYLTAEKVTYQVQDYQSDNRTKEDMDVLVKRFNDVLPSKLSSVQFKEVEGLGVIEFSRGAPDVELVAFLSRHPGELVFRGTEPDDIWYSDKDVVEAASILAGDRLSVEVVFSDESYAKASPRIKQSIGRYAYTMLDDEILHKAMVQTELGKKILMTSASDIEAQALAAMLDSGRMSSGYVLVKL
;
A
#
# COMPACT_ATOMS: atom_id res chain seq x y z
N MET A 1 64.46 5.87 -19.06
CA MET A 1 63.04 6.05 -19.42
C MET A 1 62.52 4.78 -20.07
N ASN A 2 61.61 4.05 -19.42
CA ASN A 2 60.61 3.13 -20.01
C ASN A 2 59.99 2.26 -18.89
N SER A 3 58.93 2.75 -18.24
CA SER A 3 58.06 1.91 -17.40
C SER A 3 56.72 2.60 -17.14
N SER A 4 55.88 2.76 -18.17
CA SER A 4 54.53 3.30 -17.96
C SER A 4 53.45 2.76 -18.89
N LYS A 5 53.77 1.89 -19.86
CA LYS A 5 52.78 1.38 -20.83
C LYS A 5 52.22 -0.01 -20.51
N THR A 6 52.78 -0.71 -19.52
CA THR A 6 52.42 -2.12 -19.24
C THR A 6 51.40 -2.28 -18.11
N VAL A 7 51.15 -1.24 -17.31
CA VAL A 7 50.23 -1.30 -16.16
C VAL A 7 48.79 -0.96 -16.56
N GLN A 8 48.58 -0.01 -17.48
CA GLN A 8 47.24 0.44 -17.88
C GLN A 8 46.41 -0.60 -18.66
N SER A 9 47.03 -1.52 -19.41
CA SER A 9 46.29 -2.46 -20.26
C SER A 9 45.75 -3.69 -19.51
N LYS A 10 46.35 -4.05 -18.35
CA LYS A 10 45.91 -5.21 -17.55
C LYS A 10 44.71 -4.87 -16.66
N THR A 11 44.69 -3.70 -16.03
CA THR A 11 43.56 -3.24 -15.19
C THR A 11 42.31 -2.97 -16.02
N TYR A 12 42.43 -2.39 -17.22
CA TYR A 12 41.27 -2.15 -18.10
C TYR A 12 40.58 -3.45 -18.55
N LYS A 13 41.34 -4.51 -18.86
CA LYS A 13 40.76 -5.80 -19.25
C LYS A 13 40.07 -6.51 -18.09
N GLN A 14 40.58 -6.35 -16.87
CA GLN A 14 39.94 -6.88 -15.67
C GLN A 14 38.67 -6.09 -15.31
N CYS A 15 38.66 -4.75 -15.45
CA CYS A 15 37.45 -3.94 -15.28
C CYS A 15 36.38 -4.25 -16.32
N LEU A 16 36.76 -4.44 -17.59
CA LEU A 16 35.82 -4.84 -18.65
C LEU A 16 35.30 -6.26 -18.46
N ALA A 17 36.13 -7.18 -17.97
CA ALA A 17 35.70 -8.53 -17.65
C ALA A 17 34.77 -8.56 -16.43
N VAL A 18 35.03 -7.76 -15.40
CA VAL A 18 34.15 -7.62 -14.23
C VAL A 18 32.84 -6.92 -14.60
N ALA A 19 32.88 -5.87 -15.43
CA ALA A 19 31.70 -5.22 -15.95
C ALA A 19 30.87 -6.18 -16.81
N ALA A 20 31.50 -6.97 -17.69
CA ALA A 20 30.79 -7.97 -18.49
C ALA A 20 30.24 -9.14 -17.65
N LEU A 21 30.95 -9.56 -16.60
CA LEU A 21 30.47 -10.61 -15.68
C LEU A 21 29.28 -10.11 -14.84
N LEU A 22 29.35 -8.86 -14.38
CA LEU A 22 28.24 -8.17 -13.73
C LEU A 22 27.07 -8.06 -14.70
N SER A 23 27.25 -7.53 -15.90
CA SER A 23 26.20 -7.45 -16.94
C SER A 23 25.59 -8.82 -17.27
N ALA A 24 26.40 -9.88 -17.35
CA ALA A 24 25.93 -11.23 -17.65
C ALA A 24 25.16 -11.87 -16.47
N LEU A 25 25.61 -11.64 -15.23
CA LEU A 25 24.87 -11.99 -14.01
C LEU A 25 23.58 -11.16 -13.89
N PHE A 26 23.58 -9.90 -14.33
CA PHE A 26 22.43 -9.00 -14.37
C PHE A 26 21.39 -9.39 -15.43
N THR A 27 21.81 -9.98 -16.55
CA THR A 27 20.87 -10.48 -17.58
C THR A 27 20.27 -11.84 -17.25
N LEU A 28 20.90 -12.63 -16.37
CA LEU A 28 20.46 -14.00 -16.02
C LEU A 28 19.61 -14.05 -14.73
N ALA A 29 19.66 -13.03 -13.89
CA ALA A 29 18.72 -12.83 -12.79
C ALA A 29 17.75 -11.72 -13.20
N GLY A 30 16.54 -12.10 -13.64
CA GLY A 30 15.43 -11.20 -14.03
C GLY A 30 14.93 -10.31 -12.89
N CYS A 31 15.78 -9.41 -12.42
CA CYS A 31 15.49 -8.47 -11.34
C CYS A 31 14.76 -7.30 -11.96
N LYS A 32 13.42 -7.41 -12.07
CA LYS A 32 12.51 -6.33 -12.49
C LYS A 32 12.82 -5.01 -11.76
N ASP A 33 13.35 -5.07 -10.54
CA ASP A 33 13.82 -3.91 -9.78
C ASP A 33 14.84 -3.04 -10.54
N LEU A 34 15.65 -3.60 -11.44
CA LEU A 34 16.64 -2.83 -12.19
C LEU A 34 16.03 -1.86 -13.21
N GLU A 35 14.82 -2.15 -13.70
CA GLU A 35 14.08 -1.23 -14.58
C GLU A 35 13.81 0.11 -13.88
N TYR A 36 13.76 0.09 -12.54
CA TYR A 36 13.51 1.27 -11.72
C TYR A 36 14.76 2.14 -11.48
N LEU A 37 15.97 1.68 -11.83
CA LEU A 37 17.18 2.51 -11.72
C LEU A 37 17.13 3.75 -12.61
N THR A 38 16.47 3.64 -13.77
CA THR A 38 16.29 4.72 -14.75
C THR A 38 14.85 5.20 -14.83
N ALA A 39 13.95 4.66 -14.01
CA ALA A 39 12.54 5.06 -14.04
C ALA A 39 12.39 6.54 -13.67
N GLU A 40 11.50 7.20 -14.39
CA GLU A 40 11.26 8.63 -14.24
C GLU A 40 10.73 8.96 -12.84
N LYS A 41 11.08 10.17 -12.40
CA LYS A 41 10.50 10.78 -11.22
C LYS A 41 9.07 11.19 -11.54
N VAL A 42 8.14 10.85 -10.66
CA VAL A 42 6.72 11.23 -10.78
C VAL A 42 6.37 12.14 -9.61
N THR A 43 5.70 13.25 -9.89
CA THR A 43 5.37 14.24 -8.86
C THR A 43 3.87 14.51 -8.89
N TYR A 44 3.26 14.60 -7.71
CA TYR A 44 1.87 14.96 -7.53
C TYR A 44 1.74 16.16 -6.62
N GLN A 45 0.93 17.13 -7.00
CA GLN A 45 0.46 18.18 -6.11
C GLN A 45 -0.73 17.65 -5.28
N VAL A 46 -0.70 17.91 -3.98
CA VAL A 46 -1.83 17.69 -3.08
C VAL A 46 -2.78 18.87 -3.22
N GLN A 47 -3.92 18.67 -3.88
CA GLN A 47 -4.93 19.72 -4.06
C GLN A 47 -5.46 20.14 -2.69
N ASP A 48 -5.65 21.44 -2.44
CA ASP A 48 -6.14 22.01 -1.17
C ASP A 48 -5.33 21.59 0.07
N TYR A 49 -4.01 21.49 -0.07
CA TYR A 49 -3.11 21.29 1.07
C TYR A 49 -3.35 22.38 2.13
N GLN A 50 -3.50 21.97 3.40
CA GLN A 50 -3.79 22.84 4.57
C GLN A 50 -5.14 23.58 4.56
N SER A 51 -6.15 23.12 3.81
CA SER A 51 -7.54 23.56 4.05
C SER A 51 -8.12 22.96 5.35
N ASP A 52 -9.29 23.44 5.79
CA ASP A 52 -9.94 23.00 7.03
C ASP A 52 -9.96 21.48 7.17
N ASN A 53 -9.50 20.98 8.34
CA ASN A 53 -9.34 19.56 8.71
C ASN A 53 -8.18 18.78 8.07
N ARG A 54 -7.25 19.44 7.38
CA ARG A 54 -6.07 18.78 6.78
C ARG A 54 -4.82 19.02 7.59
N THR A 55 -4.10 17.93 7.87
CA THR A 55 -3.00 17.95 8.84
C THR A 55 -1.70 17.53 8.18
N LYS A 56 -0.57 17.86 8.82
CA LYS A 56 0.74 17.37 8.36
C LYS A 56 0.86 15.86 8.64
N GLU A 57 0.23 15.41 9.72
CA GLU A 57 0.13 14.03 10.17
C GLU A 57 -0.54 13.15 9.11
N ASP A 58 -1.55 13.65 8.39
CA ASP A 58 -2.16 12.94 7.26
C ASP A 58 -1.15 12.67 6.13
N MET A 59 -0.23 13.60 5.87
CA MET A 59 0.81 13.40 4.85
C MET A 59 1.80 12.34 5.30
N ASP A 60 2.09 12.22 6.59
CA ASP A 60 2.93 11.15 7.12
C ASP A 60 2.24 9.78 6.94
N VAL A 61 0.93 9.70 7.21
CA VAL A 61 0.12 8.49 6.94
C VAL A 61 0.12 8.16 5.45
N LEU A 62 -0.12 9.16 4.58
CA LEU A 62 -0.17 8.96 3.13
C LEU A 62 1.18 8.53 2.55
N VAL A 63 2.28 9.12 3.02
CA VAL A 63 3.64 8.69 2.65
C VAL A 63 3.92 7.27 3.13
N LYS A 64 3.45 6.88 4.33
CA LYS A 64 3.55 5.50 4.81
C LYS A 64 2.83 4.53 3.88
N ARG A 65 1.55 4.80 3.54
CA ARG A 65 0.76 4.01 2.56
C ARG A 65 1.50 3.81 1.26
N PHE A 66 2.05 4.88 0.71
CA PHE A 66 2.74 4.83 -0.57
C PHE A 66 4.05 4.05 -0.49
N ASN A 67 4.79 4.12 0.61
CA ASN A 67 5.99 3.32 0.81
C ASN A 67 5.68 1.81 0.79
N ASP A 68 4.55 1.40 1.35
CA ASP A 68 4.16 -0.02 1.42
C ASP A 68 3.80 -0.61 0.06
N VAL A 69 3.42 0.23 -0.91
CA VAL A 69 3.01 -0.20 -2.26
C VAL A 69 3.98 0.24 -3.37
N LEU A 70 5.21 0.61 -3.01
CA LEU A 70 6.21 0.98 -4.01
C LEU A 70 6.49 -0.19 -4.96
N PRO A 71 6.64 0.08 -6.27
CA PRO A 71 6.83 -0.97 -7.26
C PRO A 71 8.20 -1.65 -7.17
N SER A 72 9.15 -1.03 -6.45
CA SER A 72 10.49 -1.55 -6.22
C SER A 72 11.06 -1.06 -4.89
N LYS A 73 11.96 -1.85 -4.30
CA LYS A 73 12.78 -1.44 -3.14
C LYS A 73 13.74 -0.30 -3.46
N LEU A 74 14.01 -0.04 -4.75
CA LEU A 74 14.83 1.08 -5.19
C LEU A 74 14.04 2.38 -5.32
N SER A 75 12.71 2.27 -5.41
CA SER A 75 11.80 3.41 -5.42
C SER A 75 11.73 4.05 -4.04
N SER A 76 11.31 5.31 -4.00
CA SER A 76 11.05 6.00 -2.73
C SER A 76 9.99 7.07 -2.94
N VAL A 77 9.29 7.42 -1.86
CA VAL A 77 8.31 8.49 -1.84
C VAL A 77 8.64 9.45 -0.70
N GLN A 78 8.44 10.74 -0.95
CA GLN A 78 8.59 11.78 0.07
C GLN A 78 7.55 12.87 -0.11
N PHE A 79 7.16 13.47 1.01
CA PHE A 79 6.37 14.69 1.03
C PHE A 79 7.28 15.91 1.13
N LYS A 80 6.99 16.96 0.35
CA LYS A 80 7.66 18.26 0.40
C LYS A 80 6.62 19.37 0.39
N GLU A 81 6.95 20.45 1.09
CA GLU A 81 6.23 21.71 0.97
C GLU A 81 7.05 22.63 0.06
N VAL A 82 6.46 23.04 -1.06
CA VAL A 82 7.10 23.90 -2.06
C VAL A 82 6.18 25.09 -2.30
N GLU A 83 6.64 26.29 -1.94
CA GLU A 83 5.88 27.54 -2.15
C GLU A 83 4.46 27.51 -1.53
N GLY A 84 4.31 26.84 -0.38
CA GLY A 84 3.03 26.67 0.31
C GLY A 84 2.12 25.58 -0.27
N LEU A 85 2.58 24.85 -1.29
CA LEU A 85 1.89 23.69 -1.86
C LEU A 85 2.48 22.39 -1.31
N GLY A 86 1.62 21.45 -0.95
CA GLY A 86 2.02 20.09 -0.60
C GLY A 86 2.30 19.29 -1.86
N VAL A 87 3.44 18.61 -1.90
CA VAL A 87 3.91 17.83 -3.05
C VAL A 87 4.34 16.43 -2.59
N ILE A 88 3.78 15.40 -3.21
CA ILE A 88 4.24 14.02 -3.08
C ILE A 88 5.14 13.69 -4.26
N GLU A 89 6.37 13.28 -3.98
CA GLU A 89 7.39 13.01 -4.97
C GLU A 89 7.84 11.55 -4.90
N PHE A 90 7.62 10.82 -5.99
CA PHE A 90 8.14 9.48 -6.20
C PHE A 90 9.43 9.52 -7.00
N SER A 91 10.49 8.93 -6.45
CA SER A 91 11.76 8.74 -7.16
C SER A 91 11.88 7.29 -7.59
N ARG A 92 12.39 7.08 -8.82
CA ARG A 92 12.64 5.75 -9.40
C ARG A 92 11.34 4.94 -9.55
N GLY A 93 10.35 5.54 -10.20
CA GLY A 93 9.03 4.94 -10.44
C GLY A 93 8.01 5.23 -9.32
N ALA A 94 6.74 5.13 -9.68
CA ALA A 94 5.59 5.31 -8.81
C ALA A 94 4.67 4.08 -8.92
N PRO A 95 3.81 3.83 -7.91
CA PRO A 95 2.74 2.86 -8.03
C PRO A 95 1.79 3.21 -9.19
N ASP A 96 0.92 2.25 -9.54
CA ASP A 96 -0.12 2.49 -10.54
C ASP A 96 -0.98 3.71 -10.19
N VAL A 97 -1.44 4.46 -11.20
CA VAL A 97 -2.19 5.71 -11.01
C VAL A 97 -3.51 5.46 -10.28
N GLU A 98 -4.18 4.34 -10.54
CA GLU A 98 -5.42 3.97 -9.84
C GLU A 98 -5.14 3.68 -8.37
N LEU A 99 -4.02 3.00 -8.07
CA LEU A 99 -3.60 2.72 -6.70
C LEU A 99 -3.24 4.01 -5.95
N VAL A 100 -2.53 4.94 -6.59
CA VAL A 100 -2.21 6.26 -6.02
C VAL A 100 -3.50 7.04 -5.71
N ALA A 101 -4.45 7.04 -6.64
CA ALA A 101 -5.73 7.71 -6.48
C ALA A 101 -6.57 7.07 -5.36
N PHE A 102 -6.59 5.74 -5.26
CA PHE A 102 -7.33 5.03 -4.21
C PHE A 102 -6.78 5.36 -2.82
N LEU A 103 -5.48 5.17 -2.61
CA LEU A 103 -4.84 5.37 -1.31
C LEU A 103 -4.92 6.81 -0.79
N SER A 104 -4.96 7.79 -1.70
CA SER A 104 -5.07 9.22 -1.34
C SER A 104 -6.49 9.67 -1.04
N ARG A 105 -7.49 9.14 -1.76
CA ARG A 105 -8.89 9.58 -1.61
C ARG A 105 -9.59 9.01 -0.38
N HIS A 106 -9.14 7.86 0.11
CA HIS A 106 -9.79 7.15 1.20
C HIS A 106 -9.14 7.47 2.54
N PRO A 107 -9.84 8.13 3.50
CA PRO A 107 -9.35 8.29 4.87
C PRO A 107 -8.90 6.99 5.52
N GLY A 108 -9.56 5.86 5.21
CA GLY A 108 -9.20 4.53 5.69
C GLY A 108 -10.03 4.03 6.88
N GLU A 109 -11.24 4.55 7.06
CA GLU A 109 -12.17 4.04 8.09
C GLU A 109 -12.81 2.74 7.62
N LEU A 110 -12.28 1.61 8.09
CA LEU A 110 -12.84 0.29 7.79
C LEU A 110 -13.79 -0.16 8.90
N VAL A 111 -14.99 -0.60 8.54
CA VAL A 111 -16.01 -1.10 9.48
C VAL A 111 -16.55 -2.44 9.01
N PHE A 112 -16.63 -3.41 9.92
CA PHE A 112 -17.34 -4.66 9.73
C PHE A 112 -18.59 -4.64 10.60
N ARG A 113 -19.76 -4.84 9.99
CA ARG A 113 -21.03 -4.78 10.70
C ARG A 113 -22.06 -5.77 10.21
N GLY A 114 -23.04 -6.04 11.07
CA GLY A 114 -24.24 -6.80 10.72
C GLY A 114 -25.22 -6.02 9.84
N THR A 115 -26.45 -6.52 9.74
CA THR A 115 -27.50 -5.89 8.92
C THR A 115 -27.82 -4.47 9.35
N GLU A 116 -27.91 -4.24 10.66
CA GLU A 116 -28.25 -2.94 11.23
C GLU A 116 -27.03 -1.99 11.21
N PRO A 117 -27.20 -0.69 10.94
CA PRO A 117 -26.10 0.29 10.91
C PRO A 117 -25.26 0.38 12.18
N ASP A 118 -25.88 0.18 13.34
CA ASP A 118 -25.26 0.28 14.66
C ASP A 118 -24.64 -1.04 15.15
N ASP A 119 -24.86 -2.16 14.45
CA ASP A 119 -24.28 -3.46 14.82
C ASP A 119 -22.84 -3.63 14.32
N ILE A 120 -21.95 -2.74 14.78
CA ILE A 120 -20.52 -2.74 14.44
C ILE A 120 -19.81 -3.87 15.19
N TRP A 121 -19.28 -4.84 14.45
CA TRP A 121 -18.52 -5.96 15.00
C TRP A 121 -17.05 -5.61 15.18
N TYR A 122 -16.44 -5.00 14.16
CA TYR A 122 -15.05 -4.57 14.16
C TYR A 122 -14.90 -3.23 13.44
N SER A 123 -13.87 -2.49 13.82
CA SER A 123 -13.40 -1.27 13.17
C SER A 123 -11.91 -1.38 12.81
N ASP A 124 -11.39 -0.41 12.06
CA ASP A 124 -9.97 -0.24 11.77
C ASP A 124 -9.10 -0.29 13.04
N LYS A 125 -9.60 0.26 14.15
CA LYS A 125 -8.90 0.29 15.44
C LYS A 125 -8.76 -1.09 16.10
N ASP A 126 -9.58 -2.05 15.70
CA ASP A 126 -9.56 -3.41 16.23
C ASP A 126 -8.58 -4.33 15.49
N VAL A 127 -8.03 -3.85 14.37
CA VAL A 127 -7.07 -4.56 13.53
C VAL A 127 -5.68 -4.55 14.17
N VAL A 128 -5.08 -5.73 14.28
CA VAL A 128 -3.70 -5.89 14.78
C VAL A 128 -2.71 -6.25 13.67
N GLU A 129 -3.19 -6.83 12.58
CA GLU A 129 -2.39 -7.19 11.42
C GLU A 129 -3.29 -7.19 10.17
N ALA A 130 -2.76 -6.68 9.06
CA ALA A 130 -3.40 -6.74 7.76
C ALA A 130 -2.36 -7.01 6.67
N ALA A 131 -2.68 -7.88 5.73
CA ALA A 131 -1.78 -8.22 4.63
C ALA A 131 -2.55 -8.58 3.36
N SER A 132 -2.03 -8.16 2.21
CA SER A 132 -2.48 -8.68 0.92
C SER A 132 -1.85 -10.06 0.69
N ILE A 133 -2.67 -11.10 0.52
CA ILE A 133 -2.22 -12.47 0.30
C ILE A 133 -2.77 -13.02 -1.02
N LEU A 134 -2.03 -13.93 -1.65
CA LEU A 134 -2.51 -14.65 -2.82
C LEU A 134 -3.48 -15.75 -2.39
N ALA A 135 -4.75 -15.61 -2.74
CA ALA A 135 -5.80 -16.59 -2.47
C ALA A 135 -6.32 -17.16 -3.79
N GLY A 136 -5.78 -18.31 -4.21
CA GLY A 136 -6.01 -18.84 -5.55
C GLY A 136 -5.20 -18.08 -6.59
N ASP A 137 -5.88 -17.43 -7.53
CA ASP A 137 -5.29 -16.67 -8.65
C ASP A 137 -5.40 -15.15 -8.47
N ARG A 138 -5.94 -14.67 -7.35
CA ARG A 138 -6.14 -13.23 -7.06
C ARG A 138 -5.63 -12.85 -5.69
N LEU A 139 -5.30 -11.58 -5.52
CA LEU A 139 -5.01 -11.03 -4.20
C LEU A 139 -6.29 -10.85 -3.40
N SER A 140 -6.18 -11.12 -2.10
CA SER A 140 -7.20 -10.91 -1.09
C SER A 140 -6.57 -10.26 0.13
N VAL A 141 -7.38 -9.69 1.02
CA VAL A 141 -6.88 -9.05 2.23
C VAL A 141 -7.15 -9.96 3.41
N GLU A 142 -6.09 -10.42 4.06
CA GLU A 142 -6.19 -11.04 5.37
C GLU A 142 -6.16 -9.95 6.43
N VAL A 143 -7.17 -9.94 7.31
CA VAL A 143 -7.27 -9.00 8.43
C VAL A 143 -7.37 -9.80 9.72
N VAL A 144 -6.53 -9.48 10.69
CA VAL A 144 -6.51 -10.09 12.02
C VAL A 144 -6.95 -9.06 13.04
N PHE A 145 -7.93 -9.43 13.85
CA PHE A 145 -8.44 -8.61 14.94
C PHE A 145 -7.84 -9.02 16.29
N SER A 146 -7.81 -8.08 17.22
CA SER A 146 -7.40 -8.34 18.60
C SER A 146 -8.28 -9.42 19.26
N ASP A 147 -7.71 -10.14 20.23
CA ASP A 147 -8.49 -11.14 20.99
C ASP A 147 -9.64 -10.48 21.79
N GLU A 148 -9.45 -9.23 22.24
CA GLU A 148 -10.47 -8.47 22.97
C GLU A 148 -11.66 -8.11 22.07
N SER A 149 -11.41 -7.58 20.88
CA SER A 149 -12.47 -7.22 19.94
C SER A 149 -13.20 -8.47 19.43
N TYR A 150 -12.47 -9.57 19.16
CA TYR A 150 -13.07 -10.85 18.82
C TYR A 150 -14.02 -11.38 19.91
N ALA A 151 -13.61 -11.34 21.18
CA ALA A 151 -14.45 -11.79 22.28
C ALA A 151 -15.76 -10.98 22.41
N LYS A 152 -15.72 -9.67 22.11
CA LYS A 152 -16.90 -8.79 22.11
C LYS A 152 -17.80 -9.01 20.89
N ALA A 153 -17.23 -9.32 19.74
CA ALA A 153 -17.94 -9.44 18.47
C ALA A 153 -18.55 -10.84 18.24
N SER A 154 -17.83 -11.92 18.61
CA SER A 154 -18.22 -13.32 18.33
C SER A 154 -19.67 -13.65 18.71
N PRO A 155 -20.21 -13.28 19.89
CA PRO A 155 -21.59 -13.57 20.24
C PRO A 155 -22.61 -12.93 19.26
N ARG A 156 -22.34 -11.71 18.80
CA ARG A 156 -23.20 -10.96 17.86
C ARG A 156 -23.12 -11.54 16.45
N ILE A 157 -21.92 -11.90 16.01
CA ILE A 157 -21.70 -12.59 14.74
C ILE A 157 -22.44 -13.93 14.71
N LYS A 158 -22.36 -14.71 15.80
CA LYS A 158 -23.04 -16.01 15.92
C LYS A 158 -24.56 -15.88 15.86
N GLN A 159 -25.12 -14.83 16.46
CA GLN A 159 -26.55 -14.52 16.37
C GLN A 159 -26.97 -14.05 14.97
N SER A 160 -26.01 -13.65 14.15
CA SER A 160 -26.23 -13.13 12.79
C SER A 160 -26.08 -14.19 11.70
N ILE A 161 -25.88 -15.47 12.04
CA ILE A 161 -25.86 -16.57 11.06
C ILE A 161 -27.18 -16.58 10.28
N GLY A 162 -27.08 -16.64 8.95
CA GLY A 162 -28.19 -16.52 8.00
C GLY A 162 -28.57 -15.08 7.64
N ARG A 163 -27.94 -14.07 8.26
CA ARG A 163 -28.13 -12.64 7.94
C ARG A 163 -27.00 -12.11 7.07
N TYR A 164 -27.18 -10.92 6.52
CA TYR A 164 -26.13 -10.23 5.78
C TYR A 164 -25.17 -9.50 6.73
N ALA A 165 -23.90 -9.51 6.35
CA ALA A 165 -22.83 -8.70 6.90
C ALA A 165 -22.29 -7.77 5.82
N TYR A 166 -21.73 -6.66 6.26
CA TYR A 166 -21.17 -5.63 5.42
C TYR A 166 -19.75 -5.31 5.87
N THR A 167 -18.86 -5.12 4.89
CA THR A 167 -17.58 -4.44 5.10
C THR A 167 -17.66 -3.11 4.41
N MET A 168 -17.37 -2.05 5.14
CA MET A 168 -17.45 -0.67 4.69
C MET A 168 -16.10 0.02 4.79
N LEU A 169 -15.82 0.91 3.84
CA LEU A 169 -14.67 1.80 3.83
C LEU A 169 -15.18 3.21 3.63
N ASP A 170 -14.90 4.11 4.59
CA ASP A 170 -15.27 5.53 4.51
C ASP A 170 -16.77 5.74 4.17
N ASP A 171 -17.65 5.02 4.86
CA ASP A 171 -19.11 4.98 4.65
C ASP A 171 -19.60 4.34 3.33
N GLU A 172 -18.70 3.83 2.49
CA GLU A 172 -19.05 3.08 1.27
C GLU A 172 -19.06 1.58 1.53
N ILE A 173 -20.05 0.87 0.98
CA ILE A 173 -20.12 -0.60 1.07
C ILE A 173 -19.13 -1.20 0.07
N LEU A 174 -18.06 -1.80 0.56
CA LEU A 174 -17.15 -2.59 -0.26
C LEU A 174 -17.71 -3.99 -0.51
N HIS A 175 -18.15 -4.65 0.56
CA HIS A 175 -18.57 -6.05 0.50
C HIS A 175 -19.91 -6.26 1.20
N LYS A 176 -20.70 -7.16 0.62
CA LYS A 176 -21.92 -7.70 1.21
C LYS A 176 -21.89 -9.22 1.11
N ALA A 177 -21.95 -9.91 2.24
CA ALA A 177 -21.93 -11.37 2.29
C ALA A 177 -22.96 -11.89 3.30
N MET A 178 -23.43 -13.12 3.11
CA MET A 178 -24.27 -13.78 4.10
C MET A 178 -23.38 -14.52 5.11
N VAL A 179 -23.65 -14.36 6.40
CA VAL A 179 -22.93 -15.09 7.45
C VAL A 179 -23.39 -16.54 7.44
N GLN A 180 -22.55 -17.45 6.95
CA GLN A 180 -22.87 -18.88 6.89
C GLN A 180 -22.39 -19.65 8.13
N THR A 181 -21.36 -19.14 8.79
CA THR A 181 -20.70 -19.78 9.93
C THR A 181 -20.21 -18.71 10.91
N GLU A 182 -19.82 -19.15 12.10
CA GLU A 182 -19.05 -18.32 13.02
C GLU A 182 -17.75 -17.88 12.35
N LEU A 183 -17.50 -16.57 12.33
CA LEU A 183 -16.25 -15.99 11.84
C LEU A 183 -15.22 -16.02 12.97
N GLY A 184 -13.98 -16.38 12.67
CA GLY A 184 -12.86 -16.31 13.60
C GLY A 184 -12.32 -14.89 13.74
N LYS A 185 -11.26 -14.74 14.56
CA LYS A 185 -10.51 -13.47 14.70
C LYS A 185 -9.71 -13.06 13.46
N LYS A 186 -9.55 -13.98 12.51
CA LYS A 186 -8.88 -13.77 11.24
C LYS A 186 -9.93 -13.87 10.14
N ILE A 187 -10.06 -12.81 9.35
CA ILE A 187 -11.02 -12.72 8.25
C ILE A 187 -10.24 -12.56 6.95
N LEU A 188 -10.61 -13.36 5.96
CA LEU A 188 -10.13 -13.18 4.59
C LEU A 188 -11.22 -12.43 3.81
N MET A 189 -10.86 -11.26 3.30
CA MET A 189 -11.70 -10.44 2.45
C MET A 189 -11.27 -10.63 1.00
N THR A 190 -12.19 -11.12 0.18
CA THR A 190 -11.99 -11.14 -1.28
C THR A 190 -12.17 -9.73 -1.81
N SER A 191 -11.16 -9.17 -2.48
CA SER A 191 -11.26 -7.84 -3.09
C SER A 191 -11.77 -7.89 -4.54
N ALA A 192 -12.30 -6.78 -5.04
CA ALA A 192 -12.75 -6.69 -6.43
C ALA A 192 -11.58 -6.74 -7.44
N SER A 193 -10.39 -6.29 -7.02
CA SER A 193 -9.17 -6.26 -7.82
C SER A 193 -7.92 -6.43 -6.95
N ASP A 194 -6.79 -6.77 -7.60
CA ASP A 194 -5.48 -6.82 -6.94
C ASP A 194 -5.04 -5.45 -6.41
N ILE A 195 -5.42 -4.37 -7.10
CA ILE A 195 -5.18 -2.98 -6.68
C ILE A 195 -5.91 -2.68 -5.38
N GLU A 196 -7.19 -3.04 -5.29
CA GLU A 196 -7.99 -2.83 -4.09
C GLU A 196 -7.43 -3.64 -2.90
N ALA A 197 -7.00 -4.89 -3.13
CA ALA A 197 -6.40 -5.70 -2.08
C ALA A 197 -5.10 -5.09 -1.52
N GLN A 198 -4.21 -4.63 -2.41
CA GLN A 198 -2.98 -3.94 -2.00
C GLN A 198 -3.29 -2.63 -1.26
N ALA A 199 -4.25 -1.86 -1.76
CA ALA A 199 -4.63 -0.59 -1.17
C ALA A 199 -5.19 -0.76 0.26
N LEU A 200 -6.13 -1.69 0.44
CA LEU A 200 -6.74 -1.97 1.74
C LEU A 200 -5.71 -2.44 2.76
N ALA A 201 -4.78 -3.32 2.38
CA ALA A 201 -3.72 -3.77 3.28
C ALA A 201 -2.83 -2.61 3.74
N ALA A 202 -2.38 -1.76 2.81
CA ALA A 202 -1.55 -0.59 3.13
C ALA A 202 -2.29 0.45 3.98
N MET A 203 -3.59 0.68 3.74
CA MET A 203 -4.39 1.59 4.56
C MET A 203 -4.53 1.10 6.00
N LEU A 204 -4.77 -0.20 6.19
CA LEU A 204 -4.91 -0.77 7.53
C LEU A 204 -3.60 -0.75 8.34
N ASP A 205 -2.45 -0.94 7.69
CA ASP A 205 -1.15 -0.83 8.40
C ASP A 205 -0.76 0.62 8.70
N SER A 206 -1.06 1.53 7.79
CA SER A 206 -0.63 2.94 7.90
C SER A 206 -1.45 3.80 8.86
N GLY A 207 -2.65 3.35 9.22
CA GLY A 207 -3.60 4.11 10.02
C GLY A 207 -4.49 5.03 9.19
N ARG A 208 -5.29 5.84 9.88
CA ARG A 208 -6.36 6.65 9.30
C ARG A 208 -5.93 8.11 9.11
N MET A 209 -6.28 8.70 7.98
CA MET A 209 -6.17 10.15 7.73
C MET A 209 -7.43 10.88 8.26
N SER A 210 -7.35 12.17 8.55
CA SER A 210 -8.54 12.96 8.92
C SER A 210 -9.46 13.22 7.73
N SER A 211 -8.94 13.22 6.49
CA SER A 211 -9.73 13.38 5.28
C SER A 211 -9.07 12.75 4.04
N GLY A 212 -9.82 12.62 2.97
CA GLY A 212 -9.32 12.22 1.66
C GLY A 212 -8.69 13.38 0.89
N TYR A 213 -7.69 13.06 0.08
CA TYR A 213 -6.92 14.00 -0.73
C TYR A 213 -7.05 13.67 -2.22
N VAL A 214 -7.06 14.73 -3.04
CA VAL A 214 -6.96 14.61 -4.49
C VAL A 214 -5.52 14.95 -4.88
N LEU A 215 -4.87 14.01 -5.56
CA LEU A 215 -3.52 14.18 -6.09
C LEU A 215 -3.56 14.48 -7.58
N VAL A 216 -2.95 15.59 -7.99
CA VAL A 216 -2.86 16.02 -9.39
C VAL A 216 -1.43 15.84 -9.88
N LYS A 217 -1.24 15.01 -10.91
CA LYS A 217 0.10 14.76 -11.49
C LYS A 217 0.63 16.04 -12.14
N LEU A 218 1.87 16.40 -11.83
CA LEU A 218 2.61 17.53 -12.40
C LEU A 218 3.44 17.13 -13.63
#